data_AF-A0A9P6RW48-F1
#
_entry.id   AF-A0A9P6RW48-F1
#
_cell.length_a   1.000
_cell.length_b   1.000
_cell.length_c   1.000
_cell.angle_alpha   90.00
_cell.angle_beta   90.00
_cell.angle_gamma   90.00
#
_symmetry.space_group_name_H-M   'P 1'
#
loop_
_entity.id
_entity.type
_entity.pdbx_description
1 polymer ?
#
loop_
_entity_poly.entity_id
_entity_poly.type
_entity_poly.pdbx_seq_one_letter_code
_entity_poly.pdbx_strand_id
1 'polypeptide(L)' 'MALPRHLKNGLTPLEIEFLAENELIEIEAAIDTRTDLELLSGTLPALKPLRTNKVPLWMAISLKKKHKCNIRVPAWMTV' A
#
# COMPACT_ATOMS: atom_id res chain seq x y z
N MET A 1 -1.26 1.55 30.46
CA MET A 1 -1.61 2.94 30.12
C MET A 1 -3.10 3.01 29.83
N ALA A 2 -3.84 3.95 30.42
CA ALA A 2 -5.29 4.02 30.23
C ALA A 2 -5.62 4.69 28.89
N LEU A 3 -6.42 4.02 28.05
CA LEU A 3 -6.89 4.54 26.78
C LEU A 3 -7.70 5.84 27.00
N PRO A 4 -7.44 6.94 26.27
CA PRO A 4 -8.19 8.19 26.36
C PRO A 4 -9.72 7.98 26.23
N ARG A 5 -10.51 8.76 26.98
CA ARG A 5 -11.97 8.55 27.09
C ARG A 5 -12.72 8.59 25.75
N HIS A 6 -12.24 9.39 24.78
CA HIS A 6 -12.84 9.52 23.46
C HIS A 6 -12.54 8.33 22.51
N LEU A 7 -11.54 7.51 22.81
CA LEU A 7 -11.17 6.30 22.04
C LEU A 7 -11.83 5.03 22.59
N LYS A 8 -12.62 5.12 23.66
CA LYS A 8 -13.24 3.95 24.29
C LYS A 8 -14.39 3.35 23.48
N ASN A 9 -14.97 4.12 22.56
CA ASN A 9 -16.17 3.72 21.82
C ASN A 9 -15.86 3.09 20.45
N GLY A 10 -14.60 3.04 20.03
CA GLY A 10 -14.18 2.48 18.75
C GLY A 10 -12.94 3.16 18.18
N LEU A 11 -12.50 2.68 17.01
CA LEU A 11 -11.41 3.28 16.25
C LEU A 11 -11.84 4.60 15.63
N THR A 12 -10.92 5.56 15.58
CA THR A 12 -11.09 6.79 14.83
C THR A 12 -11.02 6.53 13.32
N PRO A 13 -11.60 7.41 12.48
CA PRO A 13 -11.47 7.28 11.02
C PRO A 13 -10.03 7.21 10.52
N LEU A 14 -9.12 7.95 11.16
CA LEU A 14 -7.69 7.95 10.83
C LEU A 14 -7.02 6.62 11.17
N GLU A 15 -7.37 6.00 12.30
CA GLU A 15 -6.86 4.67 12.65
C GLU A 15 -7.38 3.60 11.68
N ILE A 16 -8.63 3.72 11.25
CA ILE A 16 -9.22 2.80 10.26
C ILE A 16 -8.50 2.95 8.92
N GLU A 17 -8.24 4.17 8.46
CA GLU A 17 -7.46 4.44 7.24
C GLU A 17 -6.06 3.84 7.34
N PHE A 18 -5.36 4.09 8.45
CA PHE A 18 -4.02 3.55 8.70
C PHE A 18 -3.99 2.01 8.70
N LEU A 19 -5.02 1.36 9.23
CA LEU A 19 -5.12 -0.10 9.19
C LEU A 19 -5.38 -0.60 7.76
N ALA A 20 -6.29 0.04 7.04
CA ALA A 20 -6.63 -0.31 5.65
C ALA A 20 -5.45 -0.14 4.68
N GLU A 21 -4.49 0.75 4.98
CA GLU A 21 -3.27 0.93 4.19
C GLU A 21 -2.37 -0.31 4.10
N ASN A 22 -2.51 -1.28 5.01
CA ASN A 22 -1.74 -2.51 4.99
C ASN A 22 -2.24 -3.54 3.97
N GLU A 23 -3.41 -3.31 3.37
CA GLU A 23 -3.97 -4.19 2.35
C GLU A 23 -3.05 -4.26 1.11
N LEU A 24 -2.82 -5.47 0.59
CA LEU A 24 -2.01 -5.68 -0.60
C LEU A 24 -2.82 -5.42 -1.87
N ILE A 25 -2.36 -4.49 -2.70
CA ILE A 25 -2.98 -4.15 -3.98
C ILE A 25 -2.02 -4.39 -5.16
N GLU A 26 -2.58 -4.58 -6.34
CA GLU A 26 -1.82 -4.79 -7.56
C GLU A 26 -1.44 -3.45 -8.21
N ILE A 27 -0.16 -3.29 -8.50
CA ILE A 27 0.37 -2.16 -9.26
C ILE A 27 1.10 -2.63 -10.50
N GLU A 28 1.08 -1.81 -11.53
CA GLU A 28 1.97 -1.89 -12.68
C GLU A 28 3.11 -0.90 -12.49
N ALA A 29 4.35 -1.39 -12.39
CA ALA A 29 5.49 -0.52 -12.21
C ALA A 29 5.84 0.22 -13.52
N ALA A 30 6.18 1.51 -13.39
CA ALA A 30 6.72 2.32 -14.48
C ALA A 30 8.24 2.52 -14.35
N ILE A 31 8.83 2.02 -13.26
CA ILE A 31 10.26 2.09 -12.96
C ILE A 31 10.88 0.70 -12.99
N ASP A 32 12.20 0.67 -13.20
CA ASP A 32 13.04 -0.49 -13.00
C ASP A 32 13.90 -0.29 -11.76
N THR A 33 13.68 -1.10 -10.73
CA THR A 33 14.54 -1.13 -9.54
C THR A 33 15.47 -2.32 -9.63
N ARG A 34 16.78 -2.11 -9.44
CA ARG A 34 17.78 -3.17 -9.59
C ARG A 34 17.85 -4.16 -8.42
N THR A 35 17.31 -3.78 -7.27
CA THR A 35 17.45 -4.52 -6.02
C THR A 35 16.09 -4.74 -5.40
N ASP A 36 15.94 -5.89 -4.75
CA ASP A 36 14.81 -6.18 -3.88
C ASP A 36 14.84 -5.22 -2.67
N LEU A 37 13.66 -4.79 -2.23
CA LEU A 37 13.53 -3.91 -1.08
C LEU A 37 13.23 -4.75 0.15
N GLU A 38 14.19 -4.83 1.07
CA GLU A 38 13.99 -5.47 2.36
C GLU A 38 13.26 -4.52 3.32
N LEU A 39 12.03 -4.88 3.68
CA LEU A 39 11.24 -4.19 4.69
C LEU A 39 11.24 -5.02 5.99
N LEU A 40 10.96 -4.35 7.11
CA LEU A 40 10.81 -5.04 8.40
C LEU A 40 9.75 -6.15 8.37
N SER A 41 8.71 -5.99 7.54
CA SER A 41 7.61 -6.96 7.40
C SER A 41 7.86 -8.03 6.32
N GLY A 42 8.98 -7.98 5.60
CA GLY A 42 9.28 -8.90 4.51
C GLY A 42 9.99 -8.24 3.33
N THR A 43 10.37 -9.06 2.34
CA THR A 43 11.09 -8.58 1.15
C THR A 43 10.13 -8.34 -0.01
N LEU A 44 10.22 -7.16 -0.61
CA LEU A 44 9.52 -6.83 -1.85
C LEU A 44 10.47 -7.06 -3.04
N PRO A 45 10.05 -7.86 -4.04
CA PRO A 45 10.89 -8.09 -5.22
C PRO A 45 11.09 -6.80 -6.00
N ALA A 46 12.20 -6.73 -6.72
CA ALA A 46 12.51 -5.69 -7.68
C ALA A 46 11.31 -5.42 -8.62
N LEU A 47 10.87 -4.16 -8.61
CA LEU A 47 9.86 -3.64 -9.52
C LEU A 47 10.44 -3.55 -10.92
N LYS A 48 9.78 -4.21 -11.87
CA LYS A 48 10.13 -4.18 -13.29
C LYS A 48 9.02 -3.49 -14.09
N PRO A 49 9.35 -2.69 -15.11
CA PRO A 49 8.35 -2.03 -15.94
C PRO A 49 7.35 -3.02 -16.55
N LEU A 50 6.09 -2.62 -16.65
CA LEU A 50 4.99 -3.41 -17.25
C LEU A 50 4.71 -4.77 -16.56
N ARG A 51 5.30 -5.00 -15.37
CA ARG A 51 5.02 -6.17 -14.55
C ARG A 51 4.07 -5.78 -13.42
N THR A 52 3.10 -6.67 -13.19
CA THR A 52 2.20 -6.57 -12.05
C THR A 52 2.86 -7.11 -10.80
N ASN A 53 2.92 -6.29 -9.75
CA ASN A 53 3.41 -6.69 -8.43
C ASN A 53 2.39 -6.32 -7.36
N LYS A 54 2.33 -7.13 -6.29
CA LYS A 54 1.50 -6.85 -5.12
C LYS A 54 2.32 -6.07 -4.10
N VAL A 55 1.85 -4.88 -3.74
CA VAL A 55 2.47 -4.00 -2.74
C VAL A 55 1.41 -3.51 -1.77
N PRO A 56 1.79 -3.12 -0.53
CA PRO A 56 0.87 -2.46 0.39
C PRO A 56 0.34 -1.13 -0.19
N LEU A 57 -0.90 -0.78 0.16
CA LEU A 57 -1.56 0.43 -0.34
C LEU A 57 -0.79 1.72 -0.01
N TRP A 58 -0.25 1.87 1.21
CA TRP A 58 0.57 3.05 1.57
C TRP A 58 1.79 3.21 0.63
N MET A 59 2.37 2.09 0.19
CA MET A 59 3.52 2.09 -0.70
C MET A 59 3.10 2.42 -2.12
N ALA A 60 1.99 1.84 -2.60
CA ALA A 60 1.41 2.15 -3.90
C ALA A 60 1.07 3.64 -4.04
N ILE A 61 0.44 4.24 -3.03
CA ILE A 61 0.10 5.68 -3.01
C ILE A 61 1.39 6.52 -3.09
N SER A 62 2.42 6.16 -2.33
CA SER A 62 3.71 6.85 -2.34
C SER A 62 4.41 6.78 -3.69
N LEU A 63 4.36 5.62 -4.35
CA LEU A 63 4.91 5.43 -5.70
C LEU A 63 4.10 6.17 -6.76
N LYS A 64 2.76 6.19 -6.64
CA LYS A 64 1.86 6.91 -7.54
C LYS A 64 2.09 8.42 -7.47
N LYS A 65 2.23 8.99 -6.27
CA LYS A 65 2.59 10.41 -6.07
C LYS A 65 3.92 10.79 -6.72
N LYS A 66 4.85 9.83 -6.84
CA LYS A 66 6.15 10.00 -7.52
C LYS A 66 6.11 9.66 -9.01
N HIS A 67 4.92 9.36 -9.58
CA HIS A 67 4.74 8.91 -10.96
C HIS A 67 5.54 7.63 -11.31
N LYS A 68 5.79 6.76 -10.33
CA LYS A 68 6.62 5.54 -10.49
C LYS A 68 5.82 4.25 -10.73
N CYS A 69 4.51 4.30 -10.55
CA CYS A 69 3.63 3.16 -10.80
C CYS A 69 2.24 3.61 -11.26
N ASN A 70 1.51 2.67 -11.84
CA ASN A 70 0.08 2.78 -12.05
C ASN A 70 -0.64 1.77 -11.16
N ILE A 71 -1.69 2.21 -10.46
CA ILE A 71 -2.46 1.33 -9.58
C ILE A 71 -3.52 0.63 -10.43
N ARG A 72 -3.60 -0.70 -10.36
CA ARG A 72 -4.67 -1.45 -11.02
C ARG A 72 -5.91 -1.42 -10.13
N VAL A 73 -7.05 -1.16 -10.75
CA VAL A 73 -8.34 -1.15 -10.06
C VAL A 73 -8.70 -2.60 -9.68
N PRO A 74 -9.10 -2.87 -8.42
CA PRO A 74 -9.55 -4.20 -8.01
C PRO A 74 -10.78 -4.66 -8.81
N ALA A 75 -10.92 -5.98 -9.02
CA ALA A 75 -12.01 -6.53 -9.82
C ALA A 75 -13.42 -6.19 -9.30
N TRP A 76 -13.57 -6.06 -7.98
CA TRP A 76 -14.82 -5.70 -7.34
C TRP A 76 -15.16 -4.20 -7.46
N MET A 77 -14.19 -3.36 -7.84
CA MET A 77 -14.37 -1.92 -8.03
C MET A 77 -14.67 -1.63 -9.52
N THR A 78 -15.58 -2.42 -10.10
CA THR A 78 -16.09 -2.25 -11.46
C THR A 78 -17.57 -1.82 -11.38
N VAL A 79 -18.01 -0.97 -12.32
CA VAL A 79 -19.38 -0.39 -12.36
C VAL A 79 -20.37 -1.40 -12.92
#